data_AF-A0A1I6EUH2-F1
#
_entry.id   AF-A0A1I6EUH2-F1
#
_cell.length_a   1.000
_cell.length_b   1.000
_cell.length_c   1.000
_cell.angle_alpha   90.00
_cell.angle_beta   90.00
_cell.angle_gamma   90.00
#
_symmetry.space_group_name_H-M   'P 1'
#
loop_
_entity.id
_entity.type
_entity.pdbx_description
1 polymer ?
#
loop_
_entity_poly.entity_id
_entity_poly.type
_entity_poly.pdbx_seq_one_letter_code
_entity_poly.pdbx_strand_id
1 'polypeptide(L)'
;MTDKVLVAYTSKVAATDEIAQIIGTELAGCGLRVIVLPVTAAETLYGFGAVILGDAATRDAHRFVRRHKVSLKHTPVWLFHRGIAPAPNDVTRMARKLNAHGPISFDGAAPDWDRAKAWARYLADQLTVLHRGFVSN
;
A
#
# COMPACT_ATOMS: atom_id res chain seq x y z
N MET A 1 7.73 -5.48 17.64
CA MET A 1 7.34 -5.18 16.23
C MET A 1 6.03 -4.41 16.24
N THR A 2 5.83 -3.47 15.32
CA THR A 2 4.83 -2.40 15.49
C THR A 2 3.58 -2.65 14.65
N ASP A 3 2.39 -2.43 15.22
CA ASP A 3 1.08 -2.47 14.53
C ASP A 3 0.85 -1.28 13.60
N LYS A 4 1.95 -0.68 13.13
CA LYS A 4 1.94 0.52 12.31
C LYS A 4 1.98 0.14 10.84
N VAL A 5 1.00 0.64 10.08
CA VAL A 5 0.88 0.46 8.63
C VAL A 5 1.10 1.81 7.97
N LEU A 6 1.98 1.87 6.98
CA LEU A 6 2.13 3.05 6.12
C LEU A 6 1.31 2.86 4.86
N VAL A 7 0.38 3.78 4.58
CA VAL A 7 -0.25 3.92 3.27
C VAL A 7 0.45 5.08 2.55
N ALA A 8 1.36 4.73 1.64
CA ALA A 8 2.08 5.69 0.84
C ALA A 8 1.40 5.86 -0.52
N TYR A 9 1.12 7.08 -0.98
CA TYR A 9 0.50 7.31 -2.28
C TYR A 9 1.28 8.30 -3.14
N THR A 10 1.04 8.28 -4.45
CA THR A 10 1.58 9.30 -5.35
C THR A 10 0.45 10.22 -5.83
N SER A 11 0.64 11.53 -5.69
CA SER A 11 -0.40 12.53 -5.95
C SER A 11 -0.59 12.86 -7.43
N LYS A 12 0.14 12.18 -8.34
CA LYS A 12 0.10 12.48 -9.78
C LYS A 12 -1.14 11.93 -10.48
N VAL A 13 -1.75 10.89 -9.93
CA VAL A 13 -2.99 10.32 -10.46
C VAL A 13 -4.12 10.74 -9.53
N ALA A 14 -5.00 11.62 -10.04
CA ALA A 14 -6.19 12.09 -9.33
C ALA A 14 -6.96 10.91 -8.72
N ALA A 15 -7.52 11.09 -7.52
CA ALA A 15 -8.25 10.10 -6.72
C ALA A 15 -7.41 8.94 -6.13
N THR A 16 -6.09 8.89 -6.35
CA THR A 16 -5.21 7.91 -5.66
C THR A 16 -5.04 8.25 -4.18
N ASP A 17 -5.02 9.55 -3.87
CA ASP A 17 -5.06 10.11 -2.52
C ASP A 17 -6.36 9.76 -1.79
N GLU A 18 -7.51 9.88 -2.45
CA GLU A 18 -8.80 9.51 -1.89
C GLU A 18 -8.89 8.00 -1.60
N ILE A 19 -8.44 7.16 -2.53
CA ILE A 19 -8.36 5.70 -2.33
C ILE A 19 -7.43 5.38 -1.14
N ALA A 20 -6.26 6.02 -1.08
CA ALA A 20 -5.33 5.85 0.04
C ALA A 20 -5.96 6.24 1.39
N GLN A 21 -6.70 7.33 1.42
CA GLN A 21 -7.37 7.82 2.62
C GLN A 21 -8.48 6.87 3.08
N ILE A 22 -9.26 6.32 2.16
CA ILE A 22 -10.32 5.34 2.47
C ILE A 22 -9.72 4.05 3.00
N ILE A 23 -8.69 3.52 2.34
CA ILE A 23 -7.98 2.34 2.83
C ILE A 23 -7.44 2.60 4.23
N GLY A 24 -6.82 3.76 4.46
CA GLY A 24 -6.29 4.12 5.76
C GLY A 24 -7.36 4.23 6.85
N THR A 25 -8.51 4.79 6.51
CA THR A 25 -9.64 4.95 7.43
C THR A 25 -10.25 3.59 7.81
N GLU A 26 -10.46 2.70 6.85
CA GLU A 26 -11.00 1.36 7.13
C GLU A 26 -10.02 0.52 7.95
N LEU A 27 -8.74 0.53 7.62
CA LEU A 27 -7.70 -0.17 8.38
C LEU A 27 -7.61 0.36 9.83
N ALA A 28 -7.72 1.68 10.02
CA ALA A 28 -7.78 2.29 11.35
C ALA A 28 -9.06 1.88 12.10
N GLY A 29 -10.19 1.79 11.41
CA GLY A 29 -11.45 1.27 11.95
C GLY A 29 -11.36 -0.19 12.40
N CYS A 30 -10.47 -0.98 11.80
CA CYS A 30 -10.14 -2.34 12.22
C CYS A 30 -9.16 -2.41 13.41
N GLY A 31 -8.73 -1.27 13.97
CA GLY A 31 -7.83 -1.20 15.14
C GLY A 31 -6.34 -1.15 14.81
N LEU A 32 -5.96 -1.01 13.53
CA LEU A 32 -4.55 -0.86 13.13
C LEU A 32 -4.09 0.60 13.26
N ARG A 33 -2.80 0.82 13.54
CA ARG A 33 -2.23 2.17 13.57
C ARG A 33 -1.79 2.57 12.17
N VAL A 34 -2.61 3.35 11.46
CA VAL A 34 -2.35 3.68 10.06
C VAL A 34 -1.84 5.11 9.90
N ILE A 35 -0.84 5.28 9.05
CA ILE A 35 -0.33 6.59 8.65
C ILE A 35 -0.47 6.69 7.14
N VAL A 36 -1.21 7.68 6.66
CA VAL A 36 -1.41 7.95 5.22
C VAL A 36 -0.55 9.15 4.84
N LEU A 37 0.43 8.96 3.94
CA LEU A 37 1.36 10.02 3.53
C LEU A 37 1.67 9.94 2.03
N PRO A 38 1.94 11.07 1.36
CA PRO A 38 2.52 11.00 0.03
C PRO A 38 3.94 10.41 0.10
N VAL A 39 4.37 9.70 -0.94
CA VAL A 39 5.71 9.08 -1.03
C VAL A 39 6.86 10.08 -0.87
N THR A 40 6.61 11.36 -1.12
CA THR A 40 7.57 12.46 -0.95
C THR A 40 7.74 12.88 0.52
N ALA A 41 6.71 12.70 1.36
CA ALA A 41 6.75 13.00 2.79
C ALA A 41 7.14 11.78 3.65
N ALA A 42 7.11 10.57 3.08
CA ALA A 42 7.49 9.34 3.77
C ALA A 42 9.03 9.16 3.80
N GLU A 43 9.70 9.91 4.67
CA GLU A 43 11.16 9.96 4.76
C GLU A 43 11.82 8.73 5.37
N THR A 44 11.10 7.97 6.20
CA THR A 44 11.56 6.75 6.88
C THR A 44 10.47 5.68 6.92
N LEU A 45 10.87 4.41 6.79
CA LEU A 45 10.01 3.25 7.01
C LEU A 45 10.29 2.55 8.35
N TYR A 46 11.14 3.14 9.19
CA TYR A 46 11.48 2.56 10.48
C TYR A 46 10.26 2.49 11.39
N GLY A 47 10.01 1.30 11.94
CA GLY A 47 8.88 1.06 12.84
C GLY A 47 7.54 0.80 12.15
N PHE A 48 7.48 0.72 10.82
CA PHE A 48 6.30 0.21 10.11
C PHE A 48 6.39 -1.30 9.93
N GLY A 49 5.32 -2.00 10.31
CA GLY A 49 5.17 -3.45 10.11
C GLY A 49 4.66 -3.82 8.73
N ALA A 50 4.10 -2.85 7.99
CA ALA A 50 3.54 -3.05 6.65
C ALA A 50 3.54 -1.75 5.84
N VAL A 51 3.61 -1.88 4.52
CA VAL A 51 3.52 -0.75 3.58
C VAL A 51 2.50 -1.06 2.48
N ILE A 52 1.58 -0.14 2.26
CA ILE A 52 0.62 -0.15 1.16
C ILE A 52 1.01 1.01 0.24
N LEU A 53 1.42 0.72 -1.00
CA LEU A 53 1.89 1.72 -1.95
C LEU A 53 0.87 1.94 -3.08
N GLY A 54 0.41 3.18 -3.22
CA GLY A 54 -0.54 3.64 -4.22
C GLY A 54 0.14 4.24 -5.44
N ASP A 55 -0.16 3.64 -6.59
CA ASP A 55 0.33 3.97 -7.92
C ASP A 55 1.86 3.97 -8.08
N ALA A 56 2.38 2.81 -8.47
CA ALA A 56 3.81 2.56 -8.62
C ALA A 56 4.42 2.98 -9.97
N ALA A 57 3.62 3.47 -10.92
CA ALA A 57 4.11 3.83 -12.25
C ALA A 57 4.91 5.16 -12.27
N THR A 58 4.85 5.93 -11.18
CA THR A 58 5.42 7.28 -11.15
C THR A 58 6.90 7.29 -10.78
N ARG A 59 7.64 8.28 -11.29
CA ARG A 59 9.05 8.51 -10.92
C ARG A 59 9.27 8.63 -9.40
N ASP A 60 8.27 9.14 -8.68
CA ASP A 60 8.35 9.37 -7.24
C ASP A 60 8.20 8.06 -6.46
N ALA A 61 7.31 7.15 -6.92
CA ALA A 61 7.25 5.79 -6.39
C ALA A 61 8.59 5.04 -6.61
N HIS A 62 9.19 5.16 -7.79
CA HIS A 62 10.50 4.59 -8.06
C HIS A 62 11.61 5.15 -7.14
N ARG A 63 11.58 6.46 -6.86
CA ARG A 63 12.52 7.10 -5.93
C ARG A 63 12.33 6.60 -4.50
N PHE A 64 11.10 6.51 -4.04
CA PHE A 64 10.73 5.99 -2.73
C PHE A 64 11.22 4.54 -2.54
N VAL A 65 10.94 3.67 -3.50
CA VAL A 65 11.39 2.28 -3.48
C VAL A 65 12.92 2.17 -3.46
N ARG A 66 13.62 3.01 -4.24
CA ARG A 66 15.09 3.03 -4.24
C ARG A 66 15.65 3.49 -2.89
N ARG A 67 15.05 4.53 -2.30
CA ARG A 67 15.46 5.07 -1.00
C ARG A 67 15.27 4.06 0.12
N HIS A 68 14.16 3.32 0.09
CA HIS A 68 13.76 2.41 1.17
C HIS A 68 13.96 0.93 0.88
N LYS A 69 14.79 0.61 -0.12
CA LYS A 69 14.99 -0.76 -0.61
C LYS A 69 15.35 -1.76 0.49
N VAL A 70 16.12 -1.35 1.49
CA VAL A 70 16.52 -2.21 2.61
C VAL A 70 15.33 -2.51 3.51
N SER A 71 14.57 -1.51 3.92
CA SER A 71 13.37 -1.69 4.75
C SER A 71 12.30 -2.50 4.02
N LEU A 72 12.03 -2.18 2.76
CA LEU A 72 11.01 -2.87 1.94
C LEU A 72 11.34 -4.35 1.66
N LYS A 73 12.59 -4.80 1.87
CA LYS A 73 12.92 -6.23 1.79
C LYS A 73 12.42 -7.02 2.99
N HIS A 74 12.29 -6.38 4.14
CA HIS A 74 11.90 -7.02 5.41
C HIS A 74 10.47 -6.67 5.82
N THR A 75 9.83 -5.75 5.11
CA THR A 75 8.46 -5.31 5.38
C THR A 75 7.54 -5.78 4.26
N PRO A 76 6.42 -6.46 4.57
CA PRO A 76 5.45 -6.84 3.56
C PRO A 76 4.88 -5.60 2.87
N VAL A 77 4.77 -5.68 1.55
CA VAL A 77 4.31 -4.59 0.70
C VAL A 77 3.07 -5.02 -0.08
N TRP A 78 2.06 -4.17 -0.12
CA TRP A 78 0.90 -4.28 -1.00
C TRP A 78 0.90 -3.13 -1.99
N LEU A 79 0.46 -3.41 -3.21
CA LEU A 79 0.34 -2.40 -4.25
C LEU A 79 -1.11 -2.24 -4.67
N PHE A 80 -1.48 -0.98 -4.93
CA PHE A 80 -2.69 -0.69 -5.67
C PHE A 80 -2.43 0.35 -6.75
N HIS A 81 -3.29 0.33 -7.77
CA HIS A 81 -3.25 1.23 -8.90
C HIS A 81 -4.66 1.66 -9.24
N ARG A 82 -4.84 2.95 -9.54
CA ARG A 82 -6.08 3.47 -10.10
C ARG A 82 -6.01 3.37 -11.62
N GLY A 83 -6.83 2.49 -12.18
CA GLY A 83 -6.85 2.23 -13.62
C GLY A 83 -7.53 0.91 -13.96
N ILE A 84 -7.71 0.68 -15.26
CA ILE A 84 -8.33 -0.53 -15.79
C ILE A 84 -7.35 -1.69 -15.65
N ALA A 85 -7.83 -2.84 -15.20
CA ALA A 85 -7.04 -4.07 -15.19
C ALA A 85 -6.80 -4.56 -16.64
N PRO A 86 -5.62 -5.09 -16.97
CA PRO A 86 -4.48 -5.34 -16.09
C PRO A 86 -3.65 -4.07 -15.83
N ALA A 87 -3.04 -4.01 -14.64
CA ALA A 87 -2.15 -2.90 -14.28
C ALA A 87 -1.00 -2.72 -15.30
N PRO A 88 -0.54 -1.48 -15.55
CA PRO A 88 0.55 -1.21 -16.48
C PRO A 88 1.81 -2.03 -16.21
N ASN A 89 2.61 -2.27 -17.24
CA ASN A 89 3.84 -3.05 -17.15
C ASN A 89 4.81 -2.51 -16.08
N ASP A 90 4.86 -1.19 -15.88
CA ASP A 90 5.71 -0.56 -14.87
C ASP A 90 5.26 -0.87 -13.45
N VAL A 91 3.94 -0.84 -13.20
CA VAL A 91 3.33 -1.24 -11.91
C VAL A 91 3.60 -2.71 -11.65
N THR A 92 3.40 -3.56 -12.66
CA THR A 92 3.63 -5.01 -12.57
C THR A 92 5.11 -5.32 -12.31
N ARG A 93 6.03 -4.60 -12.97
CA ARG A 93 7.47 -4.73 -12.74
C ARG A 93 7.86 -4.29 -11.33
N MET A 94 7.26 -3.20 -10.84
CA MET A 94 7.50 -2.75 -9.46
C MET A 94 7.01 -3.78 -8.45
N ALA A 95 5.82 -4.37 -8.66
CA ALA A 95 5.27 -5.40 -7.79
C ALA A 95 6.23 -6.58 -7.65
N ARG A 96 6.74 -7.09 -8.77
CA ARG A 96 7.75 -8.16 -8.76
C ARG A 96 9.03 -7.75 -8.05
N LYS A 97 9.50 -6.53 -8.27
CA LYS A 97 10.74 -6.01 -7.65
C LYS A 97 10.63 -5.91 -6.12
N LEU A 98 9.44 -5.58 -5.63
CA LEU A 98 9.15 -5.46 -4.20
C LEU A 98 8.70 -6.78 -3.57
N ASN A 99 8.53 -7.84 -4.37
CA ASN A 99 7.80 -9.04 -3.98
C ASN A 99 6.45 -8.70 -3.34
N ALA A 100 5.79 -7.65 -3.86
CA ALA A 100 4.57 -7.13 -3.30
C ALA A 100 3.39 -8.05 -3.61
N HIS A 101 2.48 -8.17 -2.66
CA HIS A 101 1.19 -8.78 -2.89
C HIS A 101 0.45 -7.94 -3.93
N GLY A 102 -0.02 -8.64 -4.98
CA GLY A 102 -0.20 -8.13 -6.34
C GLY A 102 -0.85 -6.76 -6.48
N PRO A 103 -0.63 -6.05 -7.59
CA PRO A 103 -1.26 -4.75 -7.79
C PRO A 103 -2.76 -4.94 -7.98
N ILE A 104 -3.56 -4.52 -7.00
CA ILE A 104 -5.00 -4.38 -7.19
C ILE A 104 -5.26 -3.17 -8.07
N SER A 105 -6.04 -3.38 -9.13
CA SER A 105 -6.53 -2.30 -9.99
C SER A 105 -7.92 -1.88 -9.49
N PHE A 106 -8.07 -0.61 -9.18
CA PHE A 106 -9.36 0.01 -8.92
C PHE A 106 -9.81 0.69 -10.23
N ASP A 107 -10.66 -0.03 -11.00
CA ASP A 107 -11.22 0.43 -12.27
C ASP A 107 -12.53 1.23 -12.07
N GLY A 108 -12.96 1.96 -13.11
CA GLY A 108 -14.26 2.65 -13.17
C GLY A 108 -14.22 4.11 -13.65
N ALA A 109 -15.37 4.64 -14.08
CA ALA A 109 -15.57 6.07 -14.39
C ALA A 109 -15.50 6.96 -13.12
N ALA A 110 -15.82 6.37 -11.97
CA ALA A 110 -15.56 6.87 -10.63
C ALA A 110 -14.83 5.79 -9.84
N PRO A 111 -14.04 6.13 -8.79
CA PRO A 111 -13.39 5.14 -7.95
C PRO A 111 -14.43 4.19 -7.32
N ASP A 112 -14.21 2.88 -7.46
CA ASP A 112 -15.01 1.87 -6.76
C ASP A 112 -14.64 1.85 -5.27
N TRP A 113 -15.37 2.67 -4.49
CA TRP A 113 -15.16 2.81 -3.06
C TRP A 113 -15.47 1.54 -2.28
N ASP A 114 -16.46 0.76 -2.72
CA ASP A 114 -16.84 -0.47 -2.01
C ASP A 114 -15.75 -1.54 -2.18
N ARG A 115 -15.14 -1.62 -3.36
CA ARG A 115 -13.96 -2.46 -3.58
C ARG A 115 -12.75 -1.99 -2.79
N ALA A 116 -12.52 -0.68 -2.66
CA ALA A 116 -11.44 -0.15 -1.82
C ALA A 116 -11.63 -0.53 -0.35
N LYS A 117 -12.86 -0.41 0.18
CA LYS A 117 -13.19 -0.82 1.55
C LYS A 117 -13.08 -2.34 1.75
N ALA A 118 -13.61 -3.13 0.81
CA ALA A 118 -13.53 -4.58 0.86
C ALA A 118 -12.06 -5.05 0.85
N TRP A 119 -11.22 -4.43 0.02
CA TRP A 119 -9.80 -4.72 0.02
C TRP A 119 -9.12 -4.30 1.32
N ALA A 120 -9.44 -3.13 1.87
CA ALA A 120 -8.90 -2.68 3.15
C ALA A 120 -9.23 -3.65 4.29
N ARG A 121 -10.45 -4.20 4.33
CA ARG A 121 -10.84 -5.24 5.31
C ARG A 121 -10.06 -6.53 5.12
N TYR A 122 -9.91 -6.98 3.87
CA TYR A 122 -9.04 -8.12 3.57
C TYR A 122 -7.59 -7.89 4.02
N LEU A 123 -7.04 -6.68 3.80
CA LEU A 123 -5.72 -6.31 4.29
C LEU A 123 -5.66 -6.31 5.81
N ALA A 124 -6.68 -5.83 6.51
CA ALA A 124 -6.74 -5.85 7.97
C ALA A 124 -6.62 -7.29 8.51
N ASP A 125 -7.35 -8.22 7.90
CA ASP A 125 -7.30 -9.64 8.26
C ASP A 125 -5.91 -10.24 7.98
N GLN A 126 -5.34 -9.97 6.80
CA GLN A 126 -3.99 -10.44 6.45
C GLN A 126 -2.92 -9.87 7.39
N LEU A 127 -3.00 -8.59 7.73
CA LEU A 127 -2.07 -7.93 8.64
C LEU A 127 -2.20 -8.50 10.06
N THR A 128 -3.42 -8.77 10.51
CA THR A 128 -3.68 -9.41 11.81
C THR A 128 -3.09 -10.82 11.86
N VAL A 129 -3.23 -11.59 10.77
CA VAL A 129 -2.64 -12.94 10.66
C VAL A 129 -1.12 -12.86 10.64
N LEU A 130 -0.54 -11.93 9.87
CA LEU A 130 0.90 -11.71 9.84
C LEU A 130 1.44 -11.34 11.23
N HIS A 131 0.77 -10.46 11.97
CA HIS A 131 1.12 -10.15 13.36
C HIS A 131 1.13 -11.38 14.27
N ARG A 132 0.12 -12.24 14.16
CA ARG A 132 0.03 -13.46 14.98
C ARG A 132 1.05 -14.53 14.55
N GLY A 133 1.36 -14.63 13.27
CA GLY A 133 2.34 -15.59 12.74
C GLY A 133 3.79 -15.30 13.16
N PHE A 134 4.14 -14.04 13.43
CA PHE A 134 5.48 -13.66 13.90
C PHE A 134 5.69 -13.80 15.42
N VAL A 135 4.63 -14.02 16.21
CA VAL A 135 4.71 -14.23 17.68
C VAL A 135 4.91 -15.71 18.03
N SER A 136 4.79 -16.62 17.06
CA SER A 136 5.03 -18.04 17.23
C SER A 136 6.30 -18.48 16.48
N ASN A 137 7.48 -18.13 17.02
CA ASN A 137 8.71 -18.92 16.85
C ASN A 137 9.74 -18.55 17.92
#